data_AF-A0A8H5PKK9-F1
#
_entry.id   AF-A0A8H5PKK9-F1
#
_cell.length_a   1.000
_cell.length_b   1.000
_cell.length_c   1.000
_cell.angle_alpha   90.00
_cell.angle_beta   90.00
_cell.angle_gamma   90.00
#
_symmetry.space_group_name_H-M   'P 1'
#
loop_
_entity.id
_entity.type
_entity.pdbx_description
1 polymer ?
#
loop_
_entity_poly.entity_id
_entity_poly.type
_entity_poly.pdbx_seq_one_letter_code
_entity_poly.pdbx_strand_id
1 'polypeptide(L)'
;MTTSLQRGIQEYTNSLGALATRLADNEVATRKAALLCCQMFISIETALNNFTSAIQHFVRGVQIMHQYGRPSSDVVDEMPNVDLFTIKMFLTCPNRLFTFSPESLGIVEIGQQMFHDLDRPNVCQNMLHARQQLASTSMAVISLLERTRRQTSIEMMVSAQAEQLQLLNHLGEWRNLFAPILSLATESTPLDARLAALFTMLFYCILRFSLNMAFQHLSPDNETIKAELDEMAWVASLLTQLKPL
;
A
#
# COMPACT_ATOMS: atom_id res chain seq x y z
N MET A 1 -2.05 -25.53 23.05
CA MET A 1 -1.79 -24.51 22.01
C MET A 1 -2.77 -24.59 20.82
N THR A 2 -3.43 -25.73 20.56
CA THR A 2 -4.44 -25.91 19.49
C THR A 2 -5.78 -25.19 19.75
N THR A 3 -6.19 -25.05 21.00
CA THR A 3 -7.49 -24.48 21.40
C THR A 3 -7.61 -22.97 21.20
N SER A 4 -6.51 -22.21 21.32
CA SER A 4 -6.52 -20.75 21.12
C SER A 4 -6.55 -20.38 19.64
N LEU A 5 -5.81 -21.10 18.78
CA LEU A 5 -5.83 -20.91 17.33
C LEU A 5 -7.22 -21.21 16.75
N GLN A 6 -7.82 -22.32 17.18
CA GLN A 6 -9.15 -22.73 16.71
C GLN A 6 -10.23 -21.74 17.17
N ARG A 7 -10.14 -21.21 18.39
CA ARG A 7 -10.99 -20.11 18.85
C ARG A 7 -10.78 -18.84 18.00
N GLY A 8 -9.53 -18.47 17.71
CA GLY A 8 -9.24 -17.32 16.84
C GLY A 8 -9.85 -17.44 15.45
N ILE A 9 -9.75 -18.60 14.81
CA ILE A 9 -10.36 -18.87 13.50
C ILE A 9 -11.90 -18.82 13.59
N GLN A 10 -12.49 -19.34 14.68
CA GLN A 10 -13.93 -19.28 14.89
C GLN A 10 -14.43 -17.83 15.06
N GLU A 11 -13.76 -17.03 15.88
CA GLU A 11 -14.13 -15.61 16.08
C GLU A 11 -13.94 -14.80 14.79
N TYR A 12 -12.89 -15.09 14.01
CA TYR A 12 -12.67 -14.52 12.68
C TYR A 12 -13.83 -14.83 11.73
N THR A 13 -14.24 -16.11 11.66
CA THR A 13 -15.33 -16.57 10.79
C THR A 13 -16.69 -15.99 11.21
N ASN A 14 -16.95 -15.94 12.52
CA ASN A 14 -18.17 -15.34 13.07
C ASN A 14 -18.24 -13.83 12.75
N SER A 15 -17.10 -13.13 12.89
CA SER A 15 -17.01 -11.70 12.58
C SER A 15 -17.26 -11.41 11.10
N LEU A 16 -16.76 -12.25 10.18
CA LEU A 16 -17.07 -12.18 8.75
C LEU A 16 -18.57 -12.33 8.47
N GLY A 17 -19.22 -13.30 9.10
CA GLY A 17 -20.66 -13.53 8.97
C GLY A 17 -21.48 -12.35 9.48
N ALA A 18 -21.16 -11.84 10.67
CA ALA A 18 -21.83 -10.68 11.27
C ALA A 18 -21.67 -9.41 10.41
N LEU A 19 -20.47 -9.21 9.83
CA LEU A 19 -20.22 -8.10 8.93
C LEU A 19 -21.07 -8.19 7.65
N ALA A 20 -21.15 -9.37 7.03
CA ALA A 20 -21.93 -9.58 5.81
C ALA A 20 -23.43 -9.25 6.02
N THR A 21 -24.00 -9.65 7.17
CA THR A 21 -25.39 -9.33 7.53
C THR A 21 -25.58 -7.83 7.73
N ARG A 22 -24.67 -7.16 8.47
CA ARG A 22 -24.78 -5.72 8.73
C ARG A 22 -24.65 -4.90 7.45
N LEU A 23 -23.78 -5.31 6.53
CA LEU A 23 -23.57 -4.66 5.22
C LEU A 23 -24.83 -4.60 4.34
N ALA A 24 -25.87 -5.40 4.64
CA ALA A 24 -27.16 -5.30 3.96
C ALA A 24 -27.96 -4.06 4.40
N ASP A 25 -27.68 -3.52 5.59
CA ASP A 25 -28.33 -2.34 6.15
C ASP A 25 -27.46 -1.10 5.90
N ASN A 26 -27.96 -0.11 5.15
CA ASN A 26 -27.25 1.13 4.76
C ASN A 26 -27.00 2.11 5.94
N GLU A 27 -26.85 1.62 7.16
CA GLU A 27 -26.70 2.42 8.38
C GLU A 27 -25.25 2.94 8.54
N VAL A 28 -25.10 4.12 9.15
CA VAL A 28 -23.79 4.71 9.49
C VAL A 28 -22.93 3.74 10.32
N ALA A 29 -23.55 3.06 11.30
CA ALA A 29 -22.90 2.09 12.17
C ALA A 29 -22.37 0.87 11.39
N THR A 30 -23.09 0.43 10.36
CA THR A 30 -22.64 -0.63 9.43
C THR A 30 -21.40 -0.19 8.66
N ARG A 31 -21.39 1.03 8.12
CA ARG A 31 -20.23 1.55 7.37
C ARG A 31 -18.98 1.62 8.25
N LYS A 32 -19.14 2.09 9.50
CA LYS A 32 -18.05 2.13 10.48
C LYS A 32 -17.50 0.74 10.78
N ALA A 33 -18.37 -0.23 11.01
CA ALA A 33 -17.97 -1.62 11.21
C ALA A 33 -17.25 -2.19 9.99
N ALA A 34 -17.74 -1.93 8.78
CA ALA A 34 -17.13 -2.40 7.54
C ALA A 34 -15.72 -1.85 7.32
N LEU A 35 -15.51 -0.55 7.55
CA LEU A 35 -14.19 0.07 7.41
C LEU A 35 -13.21 -0.42 8.48
N LEU A 36 -13.68 -0.63 9.73
CA LEU A 36 -12.88 -1.25 10.79
C LEU A 36 -12.48 -2.68 10.40
N CYS A 37 -13.43 -3.48 9.88
CA CYS A 37 -13.14 -4.82 9.40
C CYS A 37 -12.13 -4.81 8.25
N CYS A 38 -12.23 -3.87 7.31
CA CYS A 38 -11.22 -3.72 6.26
C CYS A 38 -9.84 -3.47 6.86
N GLN A 39 -9.67 -2.54 7.81
CA GLN A 39 -8.37 -2.29 8.45
C GLN A 39 -7.82 -3.52 9.19
N MET A 40 -8.69 -4.22 9.94
CA MET A 40 -8.32 -5.44 10.65
C MET A 40 -7.86 -6.53 9.67
N PHE A 41 -8.63 -6.80 8.61
CA PHE A 41 -8.25 -7.82 7.64
C PHE A 41 -7.01 -7.42 6.83
N ILE A 42 -6.83 -6.15 6.44
CA ILE A 42 -5.58 -5.71 5.81
C ILE A 42 -4.38 -6.06 6.70
N SER A 43 -4.50 -5.84 8.02
CA SER A 43 -3.44 -6.17 8.98
C SER A 43 -3.18 -7.66 9.10
N ILE A 44 -4.25 -8.45 9.28
CA ILE A 44 -4.17 -9.91 9.44
C ILE A 44 -3.60 -10.54 8.18
N GLU A 45 -4.16 -10.21 7.01
CA GLU A 45 -3.76 -10.79 5.74
C GLU A 45 -2.34 -10.39 5.35
N THR A 46 -1.93 -9.14 5.62
CA THR A 46 -0.53 -8.71 5.45
C THR A 46 0.41 -9.50 6.36
N ALA A 47 0.05 -9.71 7.63
CA ALA A 47 0.85 -10.50 8.56
C ALA A 47 0.94 -11.99 8.15
N LEU A 48 -0.08 -12.50 7.45
CA LEU A 48 -0.11 -13.86 6.89
C LEU A 48 0.52 -13.96 5.49
N ASN A 49 1.14 -12.89 4.98
CA ASN A 49 1.68 -12.79 3.61
C ASN A 49 0.63 -13.06 2.51
N ASN A 50 -0.64 -12.83 2.80
CA ASN A 50 -1.75 -12.95 1.85
C ASN A 50 -2.11 -11.56 1.28
N PHE A 51 -1.18 -11.03 0.48
CA PHE A 51 -1.33 -9.68 -0.08
C PHE A 51 -2.51 -9.57 -1.03
N THR A 52 -2.91 -10.66 -1.70
CA THR A 52 -4.11 -10.68 -2.56
C THR A 52 -5.37 -10.34 -1.75
N SER A 53 -5.58 -11.01 -0.61
CA SER A 53 -6.71 -10.73 0.28
C SER A 53 -6.60 -9.35 0.93
N ALA A 54 -5.40 -8.96 1.37
CA ALA A 54 -5.16 -7.64 1.94
C ALA A 54 -5.57 -6.52 0.97
N ILE A 55 -5.22 -6.64 -0.31
CA ILE A 55 -5.58 -5.66 -1.34
C ILE A 55 -7.08 -5.64 -1.62
N GLN A 56 -7.77 -6.78 -1.60
CA GLN A 56 -9.23 -6.80 -1.74
C GLN A 56 -9.91 -5.97 -0.64
N HIS A 57 -9.47 -6.12 0.60
CA HIS A 57 -9.98 -5.32 1.73
C HIS A 57 -9.61 -3.83 1.60
N PHE A 58 -8.40 -3.51 1.14
CA PHE A 58 -8.00 -2.13 0.86
C PHE A 58 -8.90 -1.47 -0.20
N VAL A 59 -9.02 -2.09 -1.37
CA VAL A 59 -9.84 -1.59 -2.48
C VAL A 59 -11.29 -1.42 -2.05
N ARG A 60 -11.87 -2.44 -1.38
CA ARG A 60 -13.25 -2.36 -0.92
C ARG A 60 -13.46 -1.26 0.11
N GLY A 61 -12.53 -1.11 1.05
CA GLY A 61 -12.60 -0.05 2.06
C GLY A 61 -12.52 1.34 1.45
N VAL A 62 -11.63 1.56 0.50
CA VAL A 62 -11.51 2.84 -0.23
C VAL A 62 -12.76 3.12 -1.07
N GLN A 63 -13.33 2.12 -1.73
CA GLN A 63 -14.59 2.29 -2.47
C GLN A 63 -15.76 2.68 -1.56
N ILE A 64 -15.86 2.09 -0.36
CA ILE A 64 -16.87 2.48 0.63
C ILE A 64 -16.68 3.96 1.02
N MET A 65 -15.45 4.40 1.31
CA MET A 65 -15.18 5.80 1.62
C MET A 65 -15.49 6.74 0.44
N HIS A 66 -15.20 6.30 -0.79
CA HIS A 66 -15.49 7.08 -1.99
C HIS A 66 -17.01 7.21 -2.24
N GLN A 67 -17.78 6.14 -2.06
CA GLN A 67 -19.23 6.16 -2.26
C GLN A 67 -19.98 7.02 -1.25
N TYR A 68 -19.48 7.07 -0.01
CA TYR A 68 -20.23 7.62 1.12
C TYR A 68 -19.65 8.91 1.72
N GLY A 69 -18.61 9.47 1.09
CA GLY A 69 -17.87 10.59 1.67
C GLY A 69 -16.69 10.09 2.49
N ARG A 70 -15.54 10.76 2.35
CA ARG A 70 -14.40 10.51 3.24
C ARG A 70 -14.74 10.95 4.67
N PRO A 71 -14.29 10.22 5.70
CA PRO A 71 -14.50 10.58 7.10
C PRO A 71 -14.11 12.04 7.40
N SER A 72 -15.01 12.94 7.78
CA SER A 72 -14.62 14.32 8.18
C SER A 72 -14.00 14.35 9.58
N SER A 73 -13.23 15.40 9.90
CA SER A 73 -12.68 15.63 11.25
C SER A 73 -13.67 16.27 12.22
N ASP A 74 -14.74 16.89 11.71
CA ASP A 74 -15.70 17.62 12.52
C ASP A 74 -16.84 16.70 12.98
N VAL A 75 -16.71 16.27 14.24
CA VAL A 75 -17.74 15.81 15.19
C VAL A 75 -18.71 14.70 14.73
N VAL A 76 -18.72 13.61 15.51
CA VAL A 76 -19.64 12.44 15.54
C VAL A 76 -19.22 11.19 14.77
N ASP A 77 -18.45 11.26 13.68
CA ASP A 77 -18.06 10.06 12.93
C ASP A 77 -16.53 9.86 12.89
N GLU A 78 -15.98 9.17 13.90
CA GLU A 78 -14.65 8.52 13.85
C GLU A 78 -14.65 7.36 12.85
N MET A 79 -15.01 7.65 11.61
CA MET A 79 -15.10 6.67 10.55
C MET A 79 -13.66 6.29 10.15
N PRO A 80 -13.28 5.00 10.19
CA PRO A 80 -11.90 4.59 9.96
C PRO A 80 -11.47 4.93 8.54
N ASN A 81 -10.33 5.62 8.41
CA ASN A 81 -9.76 5.89 7.11
C ASN A 81 -8.87 4.72 6.67
N VAL A 82 -9.34 3.92 5.71
CA VAL A 82 -8.64 2.73 5.20
C VAL A 82 -7.39 3.10 4.40
N ASP A 83 -7.41 4.18 3.60
CA ASP A 83 -6.25 4.58 2.80
C ASP A 83 -5.10 5.08 3.67
N LEU A 84 -5.37 6.06 4.55
CA LEU A 84 -4.39 6.55 5.51
C LEU A 84 -3.82 5.44 6.39
N PHE A 85 -4.68 4.54 6.87
CA PHE A 85 -4.25 3.38 7.65
C PHE A 85 -3.27 2.50 6.86
N THR A 86 -3.63 2.13 5.63
CA THR A 86 -2.83 1.23 4.79
C THR A 86 -1.50 1.89 4.41
N ILE A 87 -1.52 3.18 4.04
CA ILE A 87 -0.29 3.92 3.72
C ILE A 87 0.65 3.96 4.92
N LYS A 88 0.12 4.29 6.12
CA LYS A 88 0.91 4.32 7.35
C LYS A 88 1.46 2.94 7.69
N MET A 89 0.65 1.88 7.57
CA MET A 89 1.10 0.51 7.77
C MET A 89 2.27 0.16 6.84
N PHE A 90 2.11 0.39 5.53
CA PHE A 90 3.15 0.09 4.56
C PHE A 90 4.42 0.92 4.79
N LEU A 91 4.29 2.17 5.25
CA LEU A 91 5.44 3.01 5.62
C LEU A 91 6.20 2.43 6.83
N THR A 92 5.47 1.90 7.82
CA THR A 92 6.04 1.32 9.05
C THR A 92 6.39 -0.17 8.96
N CYS A 93 6.10 -0.83 7.83
CA CYS A 93 6.31 -2.26 7.65
C CYS A 93 7.78 -2.60 7.92
N PRO A 94 8.08 -3.68 8.69
CA PRO A 94 9.38 -3.84 9.31
C PRO A 94 10.51 -3.88 8.28
N ASN A 95 11.59 -3.17 8.62
CA ASN A 95 12.81 -3.03 7.82
C ASN A 95 13.44 -4.36 7.38
N ARG A 96 13.00 -5.52 7.88
CA ARG A 96 13.54 -6.84 7.48
C ARG A 96 13.50 -7.09 5.98
N LEU A 97 12.48 -6.58 5.27
CA LEU A 97 12.42 -6.64 3.81
C LEU A 97 13.54 -5.83 3.14
N PHE A 98 14.11 -4.87 3.85
CA PHE A 98 15.12 -3.92 3.38
C PHE A 98 16.46 -4.04 4.15
N THR A 99 16.65 -5.10 4.96
CA THR A 99 17.92 -5.41 5.60
C THR A 99 18.72 -6.35 4.72
N PHE A 100 19.47 -5.79 3.78
CA PHE A 100 20.35 -6.56 2.89
C PHE A 100 21.70 -6.83 3.56
N SER A 101 22.31 -8.00 3.27
CA SER A 101 23.66 -8.30 3.74
C SER A 101 24.69 -7.33 3.12
N PRO A 102 25.85 -7.10 3.77
CA PRO A 102 26.93 -6.29 3.19
C PRO A 102 27.31 -6.77 1.79
N GLU A 103 27.42 -8.08 1.58
CA GLU A 103 27.68 -8.72 0.27
C GLU A 103 26.61 -8.36 -0.77
N SER A 104 25.33 -8.39 -0.38
CA SER A 104 24.20 -8.00 -1.24
C SER A 104 24.20 -6.49 -1.55
N LEU A 105 24.84 -5.70 -0.70
CA LEU A 105 25.09 -4.26 -0.89
C LEU A 105 26.44 -4.00 -1.60
N GLY A 106 27.15 -5.03 -2.07
CA GLY A 106 28.46 -4.88 -2.70
C GLY A 106 29.55 -4.39 -1.74
N ILE A 107 29.31 -4.48 -0.43
CA ILE A 107 30.22 -4.13 0.66
C ILE A 107 30.92 -5.42 1.11
N VAL A 108 32.13 -5.66 0.62
CA VAL A 108 32.97 -6.81 1.05
C VAL A 108 34.08 -6.27 1.97
N GLU A 109 34.23 -6.85 3.16
CA GLU A 109 35.35 -6.54 4.07
C GLU A 109 36.70 -7.01 3.48
N ILE A 110 37.70 -6.16 3.63
CA ILE A 110 38.94 -6.17 2.86
C ILE A 110 39.88 -7.30 3.31
N GLY A 111 40.06 -8.29 2.43
CA GLY A 111 41.18 -9.23 2.42
C GLY A 111 41.79 -9.29 1.01
N GLN A 112 42.72 -8.37 0.71
CA GLN A 112 43.69 -8.40 -0.40
C GLN A 112 43.24 -9.01 -1.75
N GLN A 113 42.43 -8.28 -2.54
CA GLN A 113 42.56 -8.04 -3.99
C GLN A 113 41.24 -7.51 -4.56
N MET A 114 41.26 -6.26 -5.03
CA MET A 114 40.12 -5.58 -5.64
C MET A 114 39.85 -6.15 -7.05
N PHE A 115 38.74 -6.84 -7.23
CA PHE A 115 38.01 -6.79 -8.50
C PHE A 115 36.75 -5.97 -8.25
N HIS A 116 36.76 -4.74 -8.78
CA HIS A 116 35.57 -3.93 -8.89
C HIS A 116 34.72 -4.48 -10.03
N ASP A 117 33.62 -5.16 -9.73
CA ASP A 117 32.52 -5.28 -10.70
C ASP A 117 31.69 -3.99 -10.63
N LEU A 118 32.34 -2.85 -10.95
CA LEU A 118 31.75 -1.49 -10.94
C LEU A 118 30.65 -1.30 -12.00
N ASP A 119 30.47 -2.29 -12.88
CA ASP A 119 29.58 -2.21 -14.05
C ASP A 119 28.20 -2.84 -13.81
N ARG A 120 27.97 -3.48 -12.64
CA ARG A 120 26.67 -4.04 -12.28
C ARG A 120 25.88 -3.08 -11.36
N PRO A 121 24.70 -2.61 -11.78
CA PRO A 121 23.81 -1.87 -10.89
C PRO A 121 23.51 -2.71 -9.65
N ASN A 122 23.84 -2.20 -8.47
CA ASN A 122 23.47 -2.85 -7.24
C ASN A 122 21.95 -2.74 -7.04
N VAL A 123 21.25 -3.81 -7.39
CA VAL A 123 19.77 -3.90 -7.31
C VAL A 123 19.28 -3.59 -5.90
N CYS A 124 19.93 -4.12 -4.87
CA CYS A 124 19.56 -3.89 -3.47
C CYS A 124 19.69 -2.41 -3.05
N GLN A 125 20.78 -1.75 -3.43
CA GLN A 125 20.99 -0.32 -3.14
C GLN A 125 20.00 0.57 -3.89
N ASN A 126 19.78 0.28 -5.18
CA ASN A 126 18.82 1.00 -6.00
C ASN A 126 17.38 0.84 -5.46
N MET A 127 17.03 -0.34 -4.97
CA MET A 127 15.74 -0.59 -4.32
C MET A 127 15.59 0.19 -3.00
N LEU A 128 16.64 0.22 -2.16
CA LEU A 128 16.61 0.99 -0.92
C LEU A 128 16.39 2.48 -1.22
N HIS A 129 17.10 3.02 -2.21
CA HIS A 129 16.93 4.40 -2.63
C HIS A 129 15.51 4.66 -3.19
N ALA A 130 15.01 3.79 -4.06
CA ALA A 130 13.65 3.91 -4.59
C ALA A 130 12.59 3.87 -3.48
N ARG A 131 12.79 3.02 -2.47
CA ARG A 131 11.93 2.91 -1.30
C ARG A 131 11.96 4.20 -0.46
N GLN A 132 13.12 4.81 -0.25
CA GLN A 132 13.25 6.07 0.47
C GLN A 132 12.55 7.23 -0.25
N GLN A 133 12.71 7.31 -1.58
CA GLN A 133 11.99 8.29 -2.40
C GLN A 133 10.48 8.13 -2.23
N LEU A 134 9.97 6.90 -2.36
CA LEU A 134 8.55 6.62 -2.24
C LEU A 134 8.02 6.89 -0.81
N ALA A 135 8.82 6.63 0.22
CA ALA A 135 8.49 6.99 1.60
C ALA A 135 8.37 8.52 1.77
N SER A 136 9.27 9.31 1.18
CA SER A 136 9.18 10.77 1.18
C SER A 136 7.90 11.25 0.48
N THR A 137 7.60 10.73 -0.72
CA THR A 137 6.36 11.04 -1.43
C THR A 137 5.12 10.67 -0.59
N SER A 138 5.15 9.53 0.10
CA SER A 138 4.03 9.07 0.92
C SER A 138 3.67 10.03 2.06
N MET A 139 4.65 10.76 2.61
CA MET A 139 4.39 11.77 3.64
C MET A 139 3.62 12.96 3.08
N ALA A 140 3.93 13.39 1.85
CA ALA A 140 3.17 14.41 1.15
C ALA A 140 1.75 13.93 0.82
N VAL A 141 1.60 12.66 0.39
CA VAL A 141 0.28 12.03 0.18
C VAL A 141 -0.52 12.03 1.48
N ILE A 142 0.02 11.55 2.60
CA ILE A 142 -0.66 11.56 3.90
C ILE A 142 -1.14 12.98 4.26
N SER A 143 -0.26 13.98 4.12
CA SER A 143 -0.59 15.38 4.41
C SER A 143 -1.77 15.88 3.56
N LEU A 144 -1.77 15.59 2.25
CA LEU A 144 -2.87 15.94 1.35
C LEU A 144 -4.18 15.24 1.75
N LEU A 145 -4.14 13.93 1.98
CA LEU A 145 -5.33 13.15 2.37
C LEU A 145 -5.90 13.63 3.71
N GLU A 146 -5.06 13.97 4.69
CA GLU A 146 -5.50 14.52 5.98
C GLU A 146 -6.05 15.95 5.88
N ARG A 147 -5.60 16.75 4.91
CA ARG A 147 -6.16 18.08 4.64
C ARG A 147 -7.49 18.01 3.90
N THR A 148 -7.61 17.20 2.86
CA THR A 148 -8.87 17.02 2.11
C THR A 148 -10.02 16.60 3.03
N ARG A 149 -9.71 15.90 4.12
CA ARG A 149 -10.63 15.57 5.22
C ARG A 149 -11.32 16.77 5.88
N ARG A 150 -10.65 17.92 5.94
CA ARG A 150 -11.05 19.11 6.72
C ARG A 150 -11.58 20.24 5.83
N GLN A 151 -11.61 20.04 4.52
CA GLN A 151 -11.85 21.12 3.58
C GLN A 151 -13.33 21.49 3.50
N THR A 152 -13.59 22.78 3.68
CA THR A 152 -14.92 23.40 3.57
C THR A 152 -14.97 24.51 2.51
N SER A 153 -13.84 24.90 1.90
CA SER A 153 -13.77 26.01 0.93
C SER A 153 -13.27 25.58 -0.46
N ILE A 154 -13.77 26.27 -1.49
CA ILE A 154 -13.48 26.01 -2.91
C ILE A 154 -11.99 26.24 -3.24
N GLU A 155 -11.37 27.28 -2.69
CA GLU A 155 -9.95 27.59 -2.93
C GLU A 155 -9.02 26.47 -2.42
N MET A 156 -9.35 25.89 -1.26
CA MET A 156 -8.60 24.75 -0.72
C MET A 156 -8.76 23.50 -1.58
N MET A 157 -9.93 23.30 -2.20
CA MET A 157 -10.17 22.19 -3.12
C MET A 157 -9.33 22.32 -4.40
N VAL A 158 -9.27 23.51 -5.01
CA VAL A 158 -8.45 23.76 -6.21
C VAL A 158 -6.96 23.56 -5.91
N SER A 159 -6.49 24.09 -4.78
CA SER A 159 -5.09 23.89 -4.35
C SER A 159 -4.78 22.41 -4.09
N ALA A 160 -5.67 21.68 -3.43
CA ALA A 160 -5.50 20.24 -3.19
C ALA A 160 -5.52 19.41 -4.48
N GLN A 161 -6.32 19.79 -5.47
CA GLN A 161 -6.32 19.16 -6.78
C GLN A 161 -4.99 19.40 -7.53
N ALA A 162 -4.47 20.62 -7.51
CA ALA A 162 -3.17 20.90 -8.14
C ALA A 162 -2.05 20.06 -7.51
N GLU A 163 -2.04 19.95 -6.18
CA GLU A 163 -1.10 19.11 -5.44
C GLU A 163 -1.29 17.61 -5.71
N GLN A 164 -2.53 17.14 -5.82
CA GLN A 164 -2.84 15.76 -6.23
C GLN A 164 -2.20 15.42 -7.58
N LEU A 165 -2.40 16.28 -8.59
CA LEU A 165 -1.82 16.09 -9.93
C LEU A 165 -0.30 16.10 -9.89
N GLN A 166 0.31 17.00 -9.11
CA GLN A 166 1.75 17.04 -8.92
C GLN A 166 2.28 15.72 -8.30
N LEU A 167 1.59 15.20 -7.28
CA LEU A 167 1.96 13.94 -6.64
C LEU A 167 1.77 12.74 -7.58
N LEU A 168 0.69 12.70 -8.36
CA LEU A 168 0.46 11.67 -9.38
C LEU A 168 1.54 11.68 -10.47
N ASN A 169 1.98 12.86 -10.90
CA ASN A 169 3.09 13.02 -11.84
C ASN A 169 4.40 12.52 -11.23
N HIS A 170 4.71 12.91 -10.00
CA HIS A 170 5.92 12.47 -9.30
C HIS A 170 5.94 10.94 -9.10
N LEU A 171 4.79 10.33 -8.77
CA LEU A 171 4.64 8.88 -8.74
C LEU A 171 4.86 8.26 -10.13
N GLY A 172 4.37 8.87 -11.20
CA GLY A 172 4.63 8.43 -12.57
C GLY A 172 6.11 8.44 -12.95
N GLU A 173 6.82 9.52 -12.62
CA GLU A 173 8.28 9.62 -12.79
C GLU A 173 9.01 8.55 -11.98
N TRP A 174 8.65 8.39 -10.71
CA TRP A 174 9.19 7.34 -9.86
C TRP A 174 8.99 5.94 -10.47
N ARG A 175 7.80 5.65 -11.01
CA ARG A 175 7.49 4.36 -11.66
C ARG A 175 8.38 4.09 -12.87
N ASN A 176 8.66 5.11 -13.67
CA ASN A 176 9.54 5.01 -14.83
C ASN A 176 10.99 4.73 -14.42
N LEU A 177 11.47 5.39 -13.37
CA LEU A 177 12.81 5.15 -12.81
C LEU A 177 12.91 3.79 -12.11
N PHE A 178 11.82 3.30 -11.53
CA PHE A 178 11.77 2.02 -10.84
C PHE A 178 11.61 0.82 -11.79
N ALA A 179 11.01 1.01 -12.96
CA ALA A 179 10.75 -0.08 -13.91
C ALA A 179 12.00 -0.91 -14.29
N PRO A 180 13.16 -0.29 -14.59
CA PRO A 180 14.40 -1.03 -14.84
C PRO A 180 14.84 -1.84 -13.62
N ILE A 181 14.73 -1.29 -12.41
CA ILE A 181 15.10 -1.97 -11.16
C ILE A 181 14.23 -3.22 -10.97
N LEU A 182 12.91 -3.09 -11.17
CA LEU A 182 11.98 -4.21 -11.08
C LEU A 182 12.28 -5.29 -12.14
N SER A 183 12.65 -4.89 -13.36
CA SER A 183 13.02 -5.84 -14.42
C SER A 183 14.29 -6.63 -14.13
N LEU A 184 15.20 -6.07 -13.33
CA LEU A 184 16.43 -6.73 -12.90
C LEU A 184 16.20 -7.70 -11.73
N ALA A 185 15.06 -7.60 -11.02
CA ALA A 185 14.66 -8.51 -9.94
C ALA A 185 14.14 -9.85 -10.48
N THR A 186 15.03 -10.58 -11.15
CA THR A 186 14.77 -11.87 -11.79
C THR A 186 14.83 -13.02 -10.78
N GLU A 187 14.60 -14.27 -11.23
CA GLU A 187 14.73 -15.46 -10.38
C GLU A 187 16.14 -15.65 -9.79
N SER A 188 17.17 -15.12 -10.47
CA SER A 188 18.56 -15.14 -9.98
C SER A 188 18.84 -14.12 -8.86
N THR A 189 17.92 -13.19 -8.61
CA THR A 189 18.04 -12.19 -7.55
C THR A 189 17.66 -12.81 -6.19
N PRO A 190 18.35 -12.45 -5.09
CA PRO A 190 17.98 -12.92 -3.75
C PRO A 190 16.49 -12.71 -3.44
N LEU A 191 15.88 -13.68 -2.75
CA LEU A 191 14.45 -13.64 -2.43
C LEU A 191 14.04 -12.34 -1.73
N ASP A 192 14.83 -11.87 -0.77
CA ASP A 192 14.57 -10.63 -0.04
C ASP A 192 14.53 -9.41 -0.97
N ALA A 193 15.41 -9.36 -1.97
CA ALA A 193 15.42 -8.28 -2.96
C ALA A 193 14.20 -8.36 -3.89
N ARG A 194 13.77 -9.57 -4.28
CA ARG A 194 12.53 -9.72 -5.06
C ARG A 194 11.30 -9.30 -4.24
N LEU A 195 11.24 -9.70 -2.97
CA LEU A 195 10.17 -9.34 -2.05
C LEU A 195 10.13 -7.83 -1.82
N ALA A 196 11.27 -7.17 -1.54
CA ALA A 196 11.29 -5.72 -1.37
C ALA A 196 10.95 -4.96 -2.65
N ALA A 197 11.31 -5.46 -3.83
CA ALA A 197 10.97 -4.81 -5.09
C ALA A 197 9.44 -4.82 -5.30
N LEU A 198 8.82 -5.98 -5.15
CA LEU A 198 7.37 -6.12 -5.30
C LEU A 198 6.61 -5.42 -4.17
N PHE A 199 7.10 -5.45 -2.93
CA PHE A 199 6.48 -4.72 -1.82
C PHE A 199 6.53 -3.21 -2.04
N THR A 200 7.65 -2.70 -2.57
CA THR A 200 7.78 -1.28 -2.94
C THR A 200 6.83 -0.93 -4.09
N MET A 201 6.70 -1.81 -5.08
CA MET A 201 5.74 -1.65 -6.18
C MET A 201 4.28 -1.66 -5.68
N LEU A 202 3.95 -2.52 -4.72
CA LEU A 202 2.62 -2.58 -4.13
C LEU A 202 2.31 -1.28 -3.37
N PHE A 203 3.29 -0.75 -2.63
CA PHE A 203 3.13 0.54 -1.95
C PHE A 203 2.87 1.68 -2.93
N TYR A 204 3.57 1.69 -4.07
CA TYR A 204 3.31 2.64 -5.15
C TYR A 204 1.85 2.56 -5.63
N CYS A 205 1.36 1.35 -5.90
CA CYS A 205 -0.03 1.15 -6.34
C CYS A 205 -1.03 1.69 -5.31
N ILE A 206 -0.79 1.41 -4.02
CA ILE A 206 -1.63 1.89 -2.91
C ILE A 206 -1.66 3.43 -2.87
N LEU A 207 -0.51 4.09 -2.99
CA LEU A 207 -0.42 5.56 -2.98
C LEU A 207 -1.19 6.17 -4.16
N ARG A 208 -0.96 5.64 -5.36
CA ARG A 208 -1.58 6.13 -6.58
C ARG A 208 -3.11 5.97 -6.54
N PHE A 209 -3.59 4.77 -6.21
CA PHE A 209 -5.01 4.50 -6.07
C PHE A 209 -5.66 5.38 -4.98
N SER A 210 -4.99 5.56 -3.84
CA SER A 210 -5.49 6.42 -2.75
C SER A 210 -5.62 7.89 -3.14
N LEU A 211 -4.71 8.39 -4.00
CA LEU A 211 -4.78 9.75 -4.54
C LEU A 211 -5.91 9.89 -5.55
N ASN A 212 -6.09 8.92 -6.45
CA ASN A 212 -7.17 8.97 -7.44
C ASN A 212 -8.56 8.89 -6.79
N MET A 213 -8.69 8.05 -5.77
CA MET A 213 -9.94 7.88 -5.04
C MET A 213 -10.19 9.00 -4.01
N ALA A 214 -9.24 9.90 -3.79
CA ALA A 214 -9.38 10.99 -2.83
C ALA A 214 -10.35 12.08 -3.24
N PHE A 215 -10.56 12.27 -4.54
CA PHE A 215 -11.27 13.42 -5.09
C PHE A 215 -12.47 12.94 -5.91
N GLN A 216 -13.61 12.75 -5.24
CA GLN A 216 -14.83 12.17 -5.79
C GLN A 216 -15.36 12.88 -7.06
N HIS A 217 -15.11 14.18 -7.17
CA HIS A 217 -15.57 15.01 -8.30
C HIS A 217 -14.67 14.93 -9.54
N LEU A 218 -13.50 14.31 -9.41
CA LEU A 218 -12.50 14.15 -10.47
C LEU A 218 -12.32 12.68 -10.81
N SER A 219 -13.40 11.89 -10.68
CA SER A 219 -13.37 10.45 -10.85
C SER A 219 -12.56 10.11 -12.11
N PRO A 220 -11.40 9.43 -11.95
CA PRO A 220 -10.65 8.97 -13.10
C PRO A 220 -11.56 8.11 -13.97
N ASP A 221 -11.31 8.08 -15.27
CA ASP A 221 -12.10 7.20 -16.12
C ASP A 221 -12.01 5.74 -15.64
N ASN A 222 -13.06 4.98 -15.91
CA ASN A 222 -13.15 3.59 -15.45
C ASN A 222 -11.97 2.74 -15.94
N GLU A 223 -11.37 3.08 -17.08
CA GLU A 223 -10.22 2.37 -17.63
C GLU A 223 -8.93 2.64 -16.82
N THR A 224 -8.70 3.87 -16.36
CA THR A 224 -7.56 4.22 -15.49
C THR A 224 -7.67 3.49 -14.16
N ILE A 225 -8.85 3.51 -13.53
CA ILE A 225 -9.09 2.80 -12.27
C ILE A 225 -8.88 1.29 -12.46
N LYS A 226 -9.40 0.74 -13.55
CA LYS A 226 -9.24 -0.69 -13.86
C LYS A 226 -7.78 -1.07 -14.06
N ALA A 227 -7.02 -0.29 -14.83
CA ALA A 227 -5.60 -0.54 -15.05
C ALA A 227 -4.80 -0.51 -13.74
N GLU A 228 -5.12 0.43 -12.83
CA GLU A 228 -4.50 0.50 -11.51
C GLU A 228 -4.84 -0.70 -10.63
N LEU A 229 -6.10 -1.15 -10.66
CA LEU A 229 -6.52 -2.36 -9.94
C LEU A 229 -5.86 -3.62 -10.50
N ASP A 230 -5.73 -3.73 -11.82
CA ASP A 230 -5.08 -4.86 -12.48
C ASP A 230 -3.58 -4.92 -12.14
N GLU A 231 -2.86 -3.79 -12.17
CA GLU A 231 -1.45 -3.74 -11.74
C GLU A 231 -1.31 -4.11 -10.25
N MET A 232 -2.15 -3.53 -9.39
CA MET A 232 -2.13 -3.82 -7.95
C MET A 232 -2.41 -5.29 -7.65
N ALA A 233 -3.40 -5.89 -8.32
CA ALA A 233 -3.75 -7.30 -8.16
C ALA A 233 -2.63 -8.22 -8.67
N TRP A 234 -2.00 -7.89 -9.79
CA TRP A 234 -0.85 -8.62 -10.31
C TRP A 234 0.32 -8.61 -9.33
N VAL A 235 0.72 -7.44 -8.81
CA VAL A 235 1.82 -7.34 -7.82
C VAL A 235 1.48 -8.12 -6.54
N ALA A 236 0.25 -8.00 -6.04
CA ALA A 236 -0.19 -8.69 -4.84
C ALA A 236 -0.17 -10.22 -5.00
N SER A 237 -0.55 -10.72 -6.18
CA SER A 237 -0.47 -12.14 -6.52
C SER A 237 0.98 -12.63 -6.50
N LEU A 238 1.91 -11.89 -7.11
CA LEU A 238 3.34 -12.24 -7.10
C LEU A 238 3.92 -12.26 -5.68
N LEU A 239 3.61 -11.27 -4.84
CA LEU A 239 4.02 -11.26 -3.43
C LEU A 239 3.47 -12.46 -2.65
N THR A 240 2.21 -12.82 -2.89
CA THR A 240 1.55 -13.95 -2.23
C THR A 240 2.17 -15.29 -2.63
N GLN A 241 2.72 -15.39 -3.85
CA GLN A 241 3.40 -16.59 -4.35
C GLN A 241 4.83 -16.72 -3.82
N LEU A 242 5.51 -15.61 -3.51
CA LEU A 242 6.90 -15.58 -3.03
C LEU A 242 7.05 -15.85 -1.52
N LYS A 243 6.09 -16.55 -0.89
CA LYS A 243 6.11 -16.81 0.55
C LYS A 243 7.49 -17.30 1.01
N PRO A 244 8.15 -16.61 1.95
CA PRO A 244 9.32 -17.18 2.60
C PRO A 244 8.87 -18.46 3.32
N LEU A 245 9.59 -19.56 3.05
CA LEU A 245 9.42 -20.85 3.73
C LEU A 245 9.65 -20.72 5.24
#